data_AF-A0A7K3RQR6-F1
#
_entry.id   AF-A0A7K3RQR6-F1
#
_cell.length_a   1.000
_cell.length_b   1.000
_cell.length_c   1.000
_cell.angle_alpha   90.00
_cell.angle_beta   90.00
_cell.angle_gamma   90.00
#
_symmetry.space_group_name_H-M   'P 1'
#
loop_
_entity.id
_entity.type
_entity.pdbx_description
1 polymer ?
#
loop_
_entity_poly.entity_id
_entity_poly.type
_entity_poly.pdbx_seq_one_letter_code
_entity_poly.pdbx_strand_id
1 'polypeptide(L)' 'TADEAAAEAGRTLPEHTARLRAAARSFDDVTYGGRTADQSAYLSLRTLDLELDEAKPLLPGTSRGATG' A
#
# COMPACT_ATOMS: atom_id res chain seq x y z
N THR A 1 6.89 9.05 -3.83
CA THR A 1 6.37 9.44 -2.49
C THR A 1 5.54 8.30 -1.90
N ALA A 2 5.08 8.39 -0.65
CA ALA A 2 4.26 7.34 -0.03
C ALA A 2 2.91 7.14 -0.77
N ASP A 3 2.29 8.23 -1.24
CA ASP A 3 1.08 8.16 -2.07
C ASP A 3 1.29 7.43 -3.39
N GLU A 4 2.42 7.68 -4.07
CA GLU A 4 2.75 6.98 -5.31
C GLU A 4 2.91 5.47 -5.07
N ALA A 5 3.57 5.08 -3.98
CA ALA A 5 3.71 3.68 -3.60
C ALA A 5 2.35 3.03 -3.29
N ALA A 6 1.49 3.71 -2.52
CA ALA A 6 0.16 3.23 -2.20
C ALA A 6 -0.74 3.13 -3.44
N ALA A 7 -0.66 4.09 -4.35
CA ALA A 7 -1.41 4.10 -5.60
C ALA A 7 -0.94 3.00 -6.55
N GLU A 8 0.37 2.74 -6.65
CA GLU A 8 0.93 1.66 -7.46
C GLU A 8 0.52 0.29 -6.90
N ALA A 9 0.76 0.06 -5.61
CA ALA A 9 0.41 -1.19 -4.95
C ALA A 9 -1.09 -1.48 -5.03
N GLY A 10 -1.95 -0.46 -4.90
CA GLY A 10 -3.40 -0.61 -5.01
C GLY A 10 -3.88 -1.14 -6.38
N ARG A 11 -3.10 -0.99 -7.45
CA ARG A 11 -3.46 -1.53 -8.77
C ARG A 11 -3.36 -3.05 -8.81
N THR A 12 -2.37 -3.62 -8.13
CA THR A 12 -2.16 -5.08 -8.05
C THR A 12 -2.83 -5.69 -6.83
N LEU A 13 -3.17 -4.89 -5.82
CA LEU A 13 -3.78 -5.31 -4.55
C LEU A 13 -5.07 -4.52 -4.27
N PRO A 14 -6.11 -4.67 -5.10
CA PRO A 14 -7.31 -3.82 -5.03
C PRO A 14 -8.03 -3.91 -3.68
N GLU A 15 -8.06 -5.09 -3.06
CA GLU A 15 -8.68 -5.30 -1.73
C GLU A 15 -8.02 -4.46 -0.62
N HIS A 16 -6.74 -4.09 -0.78
CA HIS A 16 -5.98 -3.32 0.21
C HIS A 16 -5.87 -1.83 -0.12
N THR A 17 -6.46 -1.36 -1.22
CA THR A 17 -6.31 0.04 -1.71
C THR A 17 -6.64 1.09 -0.65
N ALA A 18 -7.75 0.91 0.08
CA ALA A 18 -8.16 1.86 1.11
C ALA A 18 -7.15 1.92 2.27
N ARG A 19 -6.61 0.76 2.65
CA ARG A 19 -5.64 0.66 3.75
C ARG A 19 -4.25 1.17 3.35
N LEU A 20 -3.82 0.90 2.12
CA LEU A 20 -2.60 1.48 1.54
C LEU A 20 -2.66 3.01 1.51
N ARG A 21 -3.79 3.59 1.11
CA ARG A 21 -4.00 5.05 1.17
C ARG A 21 -3.96 5.59 2.60
N ALA A 22 -4.59 4.89 3.54
CA ALA A 22 -4.54 5.28 4.96
C ALA A 22 -3.11 5.21 5.53
N ALA A 23 -2.30 4.24 5.09
CA ALA A 23 -0.90 4.13 5.45
C ALA A 23 -0.06 5.31 4.91
N ALA A 24 -0.24 5.67 3.63
CA ALA A 24 0.41 6.86 3.05
C ALA A 24 0.01 8.14 3.78
N ARG A 25 -1.28 8.30 4.11
CA ARG A 25 -1.76 9.45 4.89
C ARG A 25 -1.13 9.51 6.29
N SER A 26 -1.03 8.36 6.97
CA SER A 26 -0.41 8.27 8.28
C SER A 26 1.07 8.65 8.24
N PHE A 27 1.77 8.26 7.17
CA PHE A 27 3.14 8.69 6.91
C PHE A 27 3.21 10.21 6.74
N ASP A 28 2.39 10.81 5.87
CA ASP A 28 2.41 12.26 5.64
C ASP A 28 2.12 13.05 6.90
N ASP A 29 1.13 12.62 7.67
CA ASP A 29 0.74 13.33 8.86
C ASP A 29 1.85 13.31 9.93
N VAL A 30 2.74 12.30 9.93
CA VAL A 30 3.91 12.22 10.82
C VAL A 30 5.10 12.98 10.23
N THR A 31 5.46 12.68 8.98
CA THR A 31 6.64 13.22 8.31
C THR A 31 6.50 14.69 7.97
N TYR A 32 5.31 15.13 7.59
CA TYR A 32 5.01 16.50 7.15
C TYR A 32 3.99 17.22 8.04
N GLY A 33 3.06 16.50 8.67
CA GLY A 33 2.01 17.08 9.51
C GLY A 33 2.42 17.34 10.97
N GLY A 34 3.64 16.96 11.37
CA GLY A 34 4.15 17.18 12.72
C GLY A 34 3.44 16.37 13.81
N ARG A 35 2.64 15.36 13.44
CA ARG A 35 2.03 14.45 14.42
C ARG A 35 3.04 13.41 14.90
N THR A 36 2.93 13.02 16.16
CA THR A 36 3.68 11.88 16.70
C THR A 36 2.97 10.59 16.30
N ALA A 37 3.71 9.61 15.77
CA ALA A 37 3.17 8.28 15.57
C ALA A 37 2.81 7.64 16.92
N ASP A 38 1.64 7.01 16.99
CA ASP A 38 1.19 6.29 18.18
C ASP A 38 1.19 4.77 17.96
N GLN A 39 0.93 4.04 19.04
CA GLN A 39 0.90 2.57 19.01
C GLN A 39 -0.18 2.03 18.07
N SER A 40 -1.33 2.71 17.96
CA SER A 40 -2.43 2.28 17.08
C SER A 40 -2.02 2.38 15.61
N ALA A 41 -1.36 3.48 15.23
CA ALA A 41 -0.81 3.70 13.90
C ALA A 41 0.24 2.62 13.56
N TYR A 42 1.15 2.31 14.50
CA TYR A 42 2.13 1.24 14.33
C TYR A 42 1.46 -0.12 14.13
N LEU A 43 0.51 -0.50 14.99
CA LEU A 43 -0.18 -1.79 14.89
C LEU A 43 -0.95 -1.91 13.58
N SER A 44 -1.62 -0.84 13.15
CA SER A 44 -2.35 -0.81 11.87
C SER A 44 -1.43 -1.01 10.67
N LEU A 45 -0.27 -0.35 10.66
CA LEU A 45 0.75 -0.52 9.61
C LEU A 45 1.34 -1.93 9.62
N ARG A 46 1.66 -2.46 10.79
CA ARG A 46 2.18 -3.83 10.94
C ARG A 46 1.17 -4.88 10.48
N THR A 47 -0.11 -4.72 10.85
CA THR A 47 -1.16 -5.64 10.40
C THR A 47 -1.35 -5.55 8.89
N LEU A 48 -1.31 -4.34 8.31
CA LEU A 48 -1.34 -4.21 6.85
C LEU A 48 -0.16 -4.92 6.20
N ASP A 49 1.06 -4.72 6.69
CA ASP A 49 2.29 -5.37 6.18
C ASP A 49 2.14 -6.90 6.14
N LEU A 50 1.69 -7.51 7.25
CA LEU A 50 1.47 -8.95 7.33
C LEU A 50 0.39 -9.46 6.37
N GLU A 51 -0.68 -8.68 6.15
CA GLU A 51 -1.72 -9.05 5.20
C GLU A 51 -1.24 -8.97 3.75
N LEU A 52 -0.37 -8.00 3.44
CA LEU A 52 0.19 -7.85 2.09
C LEU A 52 1.16 -8.99 1.76
N ASP A 53 1.89 -9.50 2.75
CA ASP A 53 2.81 -10.64 2.59
C ASP A 53 2.06 -11.92 2.17
N GLU A 54 0.85 -12.11 2.71
CA GLU A 54 -0.02 -13.27 2.41
C GLU A 54 -0.98 -13.02 1.22
N ALA A 55 -1.04 -11.79 0.71
CA ALA A 55 -1.96 -11.41 -0.35
C ALA A 55 -1.57 -12.08 -1.69
N LYS A 56 -2.56 -12.25 -2.57
CA LYS A 56 -2.36 -12.73 -3.94
C LYS A 56 -2.56 -11.58 -4.92
N PRO A 57 -1.48 -10.95 -5.41
CA PRO A 57 -1.61 -9.82 -6.33
C PRO A 57 -2.31 -10.22 -7.62
N LEU A 58 -3.20 -9.35 -8.10
CA LEU A 58 -3.69 -9.40 -9.47
C LEU A 58 -2.56 -8.96 -10.40
N LEU A 59 -1.89 -9.93 -11.01
CA LEU A 59 -0.92 -9.65 -12.05
C LEU A 59 -1.69 -9.18 -13.29
N PRO A 60 -1.47 -7.95 -13.79
CA PRO A 60 -1.99 -7.58 -15.09
C PRO A 60 -1.49 -8.62 -16.09
N GLY A 61 -2.42 -9.21 -16.84
CA GLY A 61 -2.12 -10.29 -17.77
C GLY A 61 -0.92 -9.87 -18.61
N THR A 62 0.14 -10.68 -18.58
CA THR A 62 1.24 -10.53 -19.51
C THR A 62 0.62 -10.64 -20.90
N SER A 63 0.38 -9.50 -21.55
CA SER A 63 0.10 -9.48 -22.97
C SER A 63 1.35 -10.08 -23.58
N ARG A 64 1.24 -11.35 -23.95
CA ARG A 64 2.26 -12.15 -24.61
C ARG A 64 2.69 -11.37 -25.84
N GLY A 65 3.76 -10.59 -25.70
CA GLY A 65 4.56 -10.10 -26.81
C GLY A 65 5.31 -11.28 -27.41
N ALA A 66 4.57 -12.13 -28.10
CA ALA A 66 5.11 -13.10 -29.04
C ALA A 66 4.32 -12.94 -30.34
N THR A 67 4.74 -11.95 -31.11
CA THR A 67 4.49 -11.79 -32.54
C THR A 67 5.75 -11.07 -33.04
N GLY A 68 6.56 -11.58 -33.95
CA GLY A 68 6.51 -12.71 -34.87
C GLY A 68 7.64 -12.46 -35.86
#